data_AF-A0A1G6W510-F1
#
_entry.id   AF-A0A1G6W510-F1
#
_cell.length_a   1.000
_cell.length_b   1.000
_cell.length_c   1.000
_cell.angle_alpha   90.00
_cell.angle_beta   90.00
_cell.angle_gamma   90.00
#
_symmetry.space_group_name_H-M   'P 1'
#
loop_
_entity.id
_entity.type
_entity.pdbx_description
1 polymer ?
#
loop_
_entity_poly.entity_id
_entity_poly.type
_entity_poly.pdbx_seq_one_letter_code
_entity_poly.pdbx_strand_id
1 'polypeptide(L)'
;MRPIRRAAIIAATLATAGAAVAVPMALAHNASAAAVCDGTPWQSGAVYTGGDLVSHQDREYRAKWWTTGETPGTTGQWGVWEDLGACDGAEPPTTGEPTDPPTGGPGQEDVLLTGYWHNFDNGSGVMELNEVPAAYDIIAVAFAEATGTPGQVDFALDASLTGAGYTEAEFKADIDAIQAQGRDVIISVGGERGTVTVNDGATASAFSSSIVGLMDEYGFDGVDIDLEHGINPGPMETALRSVSSAKPGFTYTMAPQTIDFQSAQGSYAQLAVNTKDILTIVNMQYYNSGSMLGCDGQVYAQGDIDFLTGLACIQLEAGLDPSQVGLGLPAVQSAAGSGYVNPTMVNDAIRCLETLQGCGNFVPDQAYPGIGGAMTWSINWDATNGYNFADTVG
;
A
#
# COMPACT_ATOMS: atom_id res chain seq x y z
N MET A 1 79.80 9.69 87.03
CA MET A 1 80.08 11.10 86.66
C MET A 1 79.41 11.39 85.32
N ARG A 2 78.49 12.37 85.26
CA ARG A 2 78.09 13.04 84.01
C ARG A 2 79.29 13.88 83.52
N PRO A 3 79.50 14.11 82.20
CA PRO A 3 78.80 15.20 81.49
C PRO A 3 78.51 14.95 79.98
N ILE A 4 77.35 15.33 79.44
CA ILE A 4 76.94 16.59 78.75
C ILE A 4 77.26 16.65 77.24
N ARG A 5 76.16 16.56 76.46
CA ARG A 5 75.68 17.36 75.30
C ARG A 5 76.68 17.82 74.21
N ARG A 6 76.28 17.67 72.93
CA ARG A 6 75.60 18.70 72.11
C ARG A 6 75.32 18.20 70.67
N ALA A 7 74.31 18.82 70.07
CA ALA A 7 73.65 18.51 68.80
C ALA A 7 74.41 18.99 67.54
N ALA A 8 74.00 18.48 66.37
CA ALA A 8 74.04 19.21 65.10
C ALA A 8 73.03 18.62 64.10
N ILE A 9 72.27 19.50 63.44
CA ILE A 9 71.42 19.26 62.26
C ILE A 9 72.24 19.65 61.03
N ILE A 10 72.30 18.80 59.99
CA ILE A 10 72.68 19.19 58.62
C ILE A 10 71.76 18.42 57.64
N ALA A 11 71.23 19.16 56.67
CA ALA A 11 70.39 18.69 55.58
C ALA A 11 71.23 18.30 54.35
N ALA A 12 70.75 17.38 53.51
CA ALA A 12 70.78 17.47 52.05
C ALA A 12 70.12 16.24 51.41
N THR A 13 69.26 16.53 50.43
CA THR A 13 68.58 15.65 49.48
C THR A 13 69.53 14.80 48.63
N LEU A 14 69.14 13.57 48.31
CA LEU A 14 69.61 12.86 47.11
C LEU A 14 68.47 12.00 46.53
N ALA A 15 68.09 12.29 45.29
CA ALA A 15 67.24 11.45 44.46
C ALA A 15 68.12 10.39 43.77
N THR A 16 67.67 9.13 43.72
CA THR A 16 68.10 8.14 42.73
C THR A 16 66.95 7.17 42.43
N ALA A 17 66.81 6.84 41.15
CA ALA A 17 65.74 6.09 40.52
C ALA A 17 66.12 4.62 40.27
N GLY A 18 65.10 3.76 40.06
CA GLY A 18 65.19 2.44 39.41
C GLY A 18 65.22 1.25 40.39
N ALA A 19 64.48 0.15 40.21
CA ALA A 19 63.48 -0.23 39.23
C ALA A 19 62.54 -1.25 39.92
N ALA A 20 61.23 -1.04 39.84
CA ALA A 20 60.24 -2.00 40.30
C ALA A 20 59.79 -2.85 39.10
N VAL A 21 60.06 -4.15 39.13
CA VAL A 21 59.47 -5.10 38.18
C VAL A 21 58.02 -5.35 38.63
N ALA A 22 57.09 -4.61 38.05
CA ALA A 22 55.67 -4.88 38.14
C ALA A 22 55.25 -5.68 36.90
N VAL A 23 54.71 -6.87 37.12
CA VAL A 23 54.01 -7.65 36.09
C VAL A 23 52.71 -6.89 35.79
N PRO A 24 52.46 -6.40 34.56
CA PRO A 24 51.19 -5.78 34.26
C PRO A 24 50.16 -6.89 34.08
N MET A 25 49.28 -7.06 35.06
CA MET A 25 47.96 -7.63 34.81
C MET A 25 47.19 -6.54 34.05
N ALA A 26 47.20 -6.63 32.72
CA ALA A 26 46.37 -5.78 31.87
C ALA A 26 44.90 -6.19 32.10
N LEU A 27 44.24 -5.57 33.07
CA LEU A 27 42.80 -5.38 33.01
C LEU A 27 42.56 -4.37 31.88
N ALA A 28 42.32 -4.90 30.68
CA ALA A 28 41.75 -4.13 29.59
C ALA A 28 40.41 -3.56 30.08
N HIS A 29 40.45 -2.34 30.60
CA HIS A 29 39.27 -1.51 30.69
C HIS A 29 38.99 -1.09 29.25
N ASN A 30 38.09 -1.79 28.59
CA ASN A 30 37.41 -1.25 27.42
C ASN A 30 36.59 -0.04 27.92
N ALA A 31 37.24 1.11 28.01
CA ALA A 31 36.52 2.37 28.00
C ALA A 31 36.00 2.52 26.57
N SER A 32 34.81 1.99 26.30
CA SER A 32 34.05 2.43 25.13
C SER A 32 33.86 3.93 25.31
N ALA A 33 34.43 4.72 24.39
CA ALA A 33 34.00 6.10 24.24
C ALA A 33 32.49 6.04 23.98
N ALA A 34 31.67 6.59 24.88
CA ALA A 34 30.25 6.71 24.62
C ALA A 34 30.09 7.60 23.39
N ALA A 35 29.38 7.12 22.36
CA ALA A 35 29.09 7.92 21.19
C ALA A 35 28.28 9.15 21.61
N VAL A 36 28.69 10.34 21.20
CA VAL A 36 28.04 11.60 21.59
C VAL A 36 27.24 12.11 20.41
N CYS A 37 25.92 12.22 20.57
CA CYS A 37 25.00 12.81 19.59
C CYS A 37 24.49 14.16 20.12
N ASP A 38 24.16 15.11 19.24
CA ASP A 38 23.56 16.40 19.62
C ASP A 38 22.04 16.24 19.87
N GLY A 39 21.39 15.32 19.16
CA GLY A 39 19.98 14.96 19.33
C GLY A 39 19.67 14.13 20.59
N THR A 40 18.53 14.40 21.25
CA THR A 40 18.07 13.60 22.39
C THR A 40 17.68 12.18 21.97
N PRO A 41 17.76 11.16 22.85
CA PRO A 41 17.34 9.81 22.48
C PRO A 41 15.90 9.80 21.98
N TRP A 42 15.69 9.19 20.81
CA TRP A 42 14.36 9.07 20.23
C TRP A 42 13.40 8.31 21.16
N GLN A 43 12.14 8.75 21.20
CA GLN A 43 11.07 8.15 21.99
C GLN A 43 9.85 7.93 21.11
N SER A 44 9.31 6.71 21.11
CA SER A 44 8.16 6.33 20.28
C SER A 44 6.87 7.11 20.58
N GLY A 45 6.72 7.64 21.79
CA GLY A 45 5.55 8.44 22.17
C GLY A 45 5.73 9.96 22.02
N ALA A 46 6.88 10.42 21.52
CA ALA A 46 7.16 11.83 21.36
C ALA A 46 6.80 12.31 19.95
N VAL A 47 6.28 13.53 19.89
CA VAL A 47 6.04 14.25 18.63
C VAL A 47 7.29 15.00 18.25
N TYR A 48 7.72 14.83 17.00
CA TYR A 48 8.83 15.54 16.39
C TYR A 48 8.35 16.36 15.20
N THR A 49 8.94 17.53 15.01
CA THR A 49 8.64 18.47 13.94
C THR A 49 9.84 18.63 13.02
N GLY A 50 9.63 19.13 11.80
CA GLY A 50 10.70 19.29 10.82
C GLY A 50 11.88 20.10 11.38
N GLY A 51 13.06 19.48 11.38
CA GLY A 51 14.31 20.03 11.91
C GLY A 51 14.74 19.46 13.27
N ASP A 52 13.86 18.75 13.99
CA ASP A 52 14.21 18.18 15.30
C ASP A 52 15.28 17.09 15.17
N LEU A 53 16.28 17.13 16.06
CA LEU A 53 17.38 16.15 16.10
C LEU A 53 17.14 15.11 17.18
N VAL A 54 17.33 13.85 16.83
CA VAL A 54 17.27 12.72 17.76
C VAL A 54 18.44 11.77 17.56
N SER A 55 18.75 10.99 18.59
CA SER A 55 19.70 9.89 18.53
C SER A 55 19.00 8.54 18.60
N HIS A 56 19.44 7.61 17.75
CA HIS A 56 18.98 6.23 17.75
C HIS A 56 20.10 5.31 17.25
N GLN A 57 20.39 4.21 17.99
CA GLN A 57 21.41 3.22 17.62
C GLN A 57 22.79 3.81 17.27
N ASP A 58 23.31 4.71 18.11
CA ASP A 58 24.61 5.41 17.94
C ASP A 58 24.71 6.23 16.63
N ARG A 59 23.56 6.64 16.08
CA ARG A 59 23.43 7.50 14.91
C ARG A 59 22.55 8.71 15.21
N GLU A 60 22.81 9.79 14.50
CA GLU A 60 22.06 11.03 14.59
C GLU A 60 21.08 11.15 13.43
N TYR A 61 19.87 11.62 13.72
CA TYR A 61 18.79 11.77 12.75
C TYR A 61 18.10 13.12 12.88
N ARG A 62 17.65 13.65 11.75
CA ARG A 62 16.83 14.87 11.67
C ARG A 62 15.44 14.53 11.15
N ALA A 63 14.40 14.94 11.87
CA ALA A 63 13.03 14.86 11.38
C ALA A 63 12.88 15.76 10.15
N LYS A 64 12.44 15.21 9.03
CA LYS A 64 12.20 15.99 7.80
C LYS A 64 10.88 16.76 7.85
N TRP A 65 9.90 16.23 8.56
CA TRP A 65 8.57 16.80 8.77
C TRP A 65 7.98 16.28 10.09
N TRP A 66 6.72 16.65 10.37
CA TRP A 66 6.02 16.22 11.59
C TRP A 66 5.86 14.69 11.64
N THR A 67 6.19 14.06 12.78
CA THR A 67 6.22 12.59 12.93
C THR A 67 6.00 12.19 14.40
N THR A 68 5.43 11.01 14.66
CA THR A 68 5.27 10.41 16.00
C THR A 68 5.24 8.88 15.91
N GLY A 69 6.15 8.20 16.60
CA GLY A 69 6.20 6.73 16.63
C GLY A 69 7.03 6.06 15.54
N GLU A 70 7.37 6.75 14.46
CA GLU A 70 8.26 6.23 13.43
C GLU A 70 9.72 6.17 13.93
N THR A 71 10.30 4.97 13.92
CA THR A 71 11.65 4.73 14.45
C THR A 71 12.73 5.20 13.45
N PRO A 72 13.74 6.00 13.88
CA PRO A 72 14.83 6.42 12.99
C PRO A 72 15.66 5.23 12.47
N GLY A 73 16.00 5.27 11.18
CA GLY A 73 16.85 4.27 10.52
C GLY A 73 16.13 3.05 9.92
N THR A 74 14.80 2.92 10.03
CA THR A 74 14.07 1.75 9.52
C THR A 74 13.55 1.89 8.08
N THR A 75 13.44 3.12 7.57
CA THR A 75 12.77 3.44 6.28
C THR A 75 13.72 4.03 5.22
N GLY A 76 15.04 3.96 5.45
CA GLY A 76 16.05 4.45 4.52
C GLY A 76 15.97 5.97 4.25
N GLN A 77 16.58 6.43 3.15
CA GLN A 77 16.64 7.87 2.82
C GLN A 77 15.27 8.49 2.48
N TRP A 78 14.23 7.68 2.27
CA TRP A 78 12.87 8.12 1.92
C TRP A 78 11.96 8.27 3.13
N GLY A 79 12.42 7.80 4.30
CA GLY A 79 11.72 7.93 5.57
C GLY A 79 11.65 9.34 6.13
N VAL A 80 10.89 9.48 7.22
CA VAL A 80 10.68 10.72 7.99
C VAL A 80 11.96 11.24 8.66
N TRP A 81 12.96 10.37 8.82
CA TRP A 81 14.25 10.66 9.43
C TRP A 81 15.33 10.76 8.35
N GLU A 82 15.97 11.92 8.25
CA GLU A 82 17.23 12.09 7.55
C GLU A 82 18.36 11.58 8.44
N ASP A 83 19.13 10.58 7.98
CA ASP A 83 20.30 10.06 8.68
C ASP A 83 21.48 11.02 8.52
N LEU A 84 21.98 11.56 9.63
CA LEU A 84 23.11 12.50 9.67
C LEU A 84 24.46 11.82 9.93
N GLY A 85 24.47 10.50 10.09
CA GLY A 85 25.68 9.71 10.30
C GLY A 85 25.79 9.15 11.70
N ALA A 86 26.92 8.49 11.94
CA ALA A 86 27.26 7.97 13.25
C ALA A 86 27.58 9.11 14.22
N CYS A 87 27.17 8.97 15.47
CA CYS A 87 27.53 9.91 16.51
C CYS A 87 29.05 9.86 16.77
N ASP A 88 29.62 11.00 17.18
CA ASP A 88 31.07 11.12 17.33
C ASP A 88 31.62 10.05 18.28
N GLY A 89 32.56 9.23 17.78
CA GLY A 89 33.20 8.15 18.54
C GLY A 89 32.77 6.72 18.17
N ALA A 90 31.81 6.53 17.26
CA ALA A 90 31.44 5.20 16.75
C ALA A 90 32.38 4.74 15.61
N GLU A 91 32.92 3.52 15.71
CA GLU A 91 33.78 2.93 14.67
C GLU A 91 32.91 2.41 13.49
N PRO A 92 33.26 2.69 12.21
CA PRO A 92 32.39 2.34 11.08
C PRO A 92 32.41 0.84 10.75
N PRO A 93 31.30 0.19 10.37
CA PRO A 93 31.34 -1.14 9.79
C PRO A 93 31.83 -1.09 8.33
N THR A 94 32.64 -2.08 7.94
CA THR A 94 33.19 -2.22 6.59
C THR A 94 32.11 -2.59 5.58
N THR A 95 31.92 -1.75 4.56
CA THR A 95 31.01 -1.93 3.42
C THR A 95 31.52 -3.00 2.44
N GLY A 96 30.69 -4.02 2.18
CA GLY A 96 30.79 -4.87 1.00
C GLY A 96 30.10 -4.23 -0.20
N GLU A 97 30.68 -4.42 -1.38
CA GLU A 97 30.22 -3.93 -2.70
C GLU A 97 28.85 -4.52 -3.09
N PRO A 98 27.99 -3.83 -3.88
CA PRO A 98 26.64 -4.27 -4.17
C PRO A 98 26.63 -5.38 -5.22
N THR A 99 26.11 -6.55 -4.87
CA THR A 99 25.75 -7.61 -5.83
C THR A 99 24.24 -7.85 -5.78
N ASP A 100 23.62 -7.65 -6.94
CA ASP A 100 22.26 -8.00 -7.40
C ASP A 100 21.04 -7.40 -6.67
N PRO A 101 19.99 -7.01 -7.42
CA PRO A 101 18.71 -6.59 -6.86
C PRO A 101 18.10 -7.74 -6.05
N PRO A 102 17.37 -7.44 -4.95
CA PRO A 102 16.85 -8.46 -4.07
C PRO A 102 15.87 -9.36 -4.83
N THR A 103 16.21 -10.65 -4.89
CA THR A 103 15.21 -11.69 -5.09
C THR A 103 14.43 -11.83 -3.78
N GLY A 104 13.10 -11.95 -3.91
CA GLY A 104 12.12 -11.86 -2.84
C GLY A 104 12.49 -12.59 -1.56
N GLY A 105 12.22 -11.92 -0.43
CA GLY A 105 12.14 -12.55 0.87
C GLY A 105 10.87 -13.42 0.97
N PRO A 106 10.87 -14.46 1.81
CA PRO A 106 9.78 -15.43 1.84
C PRO A 106 8.55 -14.84 2.53
N GLY A 107 7.42 -14.74 1.80
CA GLY A 107 6.08 -14.61 2.40
C GLY A 107 5.03 -13.72 1.73
N GLN A 108 5.22 -13.20 0.51
CA GLN A 108 4.26 -12.27 -0.12
C GLN A 108 3.91 -12.74 -1.54
N GLU A 109 3.42 -13.98 -1.70
CA GLU A 109 3.05 -14.51 -3.03
C GLU A 109 1.55 -14.42 -3.34
N ASP A 110 0.73 -13.76 -2.50
CA ASP A 110 -0.74 -13.77 -2.66
C ASP A 110 -1.46 -12.40 -2.52
N VAL A 111 -0.74 -11.27 -2.43
CA VAL A 111 -1.37 -9.93 -2.33
C VAL A 111 -1.52 -9.33 -3.72
N LEU A 112 -2.75 -9.20 -4.21
CA LEU A 112 -3.06 -8.58 -5.49
C LEU A 112 -3.03 -7.05 -5.38
N LEU A 113 -2.39 -6.40 -6.34
CA LEU A 113 -2.51 -4.95 -6.56
C LEU A 113 -3.30 -4.66 -7.84
N THR A 114 -4.52 -4.14 -7.67
CA THR A 114 -5.35 -3.65 -8.79
C THR A 114 -5.11 -2.16 -9.02
N GLY A 115 -4.94 -1.73 -10.27
CA GLY A 115 -4.82 -0.32 -10.62
C GLY A 115 -5.78 0.09 -11.74
N TYR A 116 -6.46 1.23 -11.58
CA TYR A 116 -7.26 1.81 -12.67
C TYR A 116 -6.36 2.54 -13.66
N TRP A 117 -6.48 2.22 -14.95
CA TRP A 117 -5.80 2.92 -16.05
C TRP A 117 -6.80 3.82 -16.76
N HIS A 118 -6.46 5.10 -16.96
CA HIS A 118 -7.38 6.06 -17.56
C HIS A 118 -7.40 5.96 -19.08
N ASN A 119 -8.54 5.58 -19.66
CA ASN A 119 -8.86 5.79 -21.06
C ASN A 119 -9.37 7.23 -21.32
N PHE A 120 -8.73 8.23 -20.71
CA PHE A 120 -9.09 9.65 -20.82
C PHE A 120 -8.02 10.52 -20.16
N ASP A 121 -8.02 11.82 -20.47
CA ASP A 121 -7.18 12.81 -19.79
C ASP A 121 -8.01 13.63 -18.77
N ASN A 122 -7.69 13.49 -17.48
CA ASN A 122 -8.25 14.30 -16.40
C ASN A 122 -7.22 15.22 -15.72
N GLY A 123 -6.04 15.41 -16.34
CA GLY A 123 -4.93 16.18 -15.79
C GLY A 123 -3.88 15.38 -15.02
N SER A 124 -4.07 14.06 -14.85
CA SER A 124 -3.02 13.14 -14.38
C SER A 124 -2.06 12.68 -15.49
N GLY A 125 -2.32 13.08 -16.73
CA GLY A 125 -1.59 12.64 -17.91
C GLY A 125 -2.20 11.38 -18.54
N VAL A 126 -1.85 11.18 -19.81
CA VAL A 126 -2.14 9.95 -20.56
C VAL A 126 -0.88 9.07 -20.59
N MET A 127 -1.06 7.76 -20.66
CA MET A 127 0.02 6.77 -20.77
C MET A 127 -0.44 5.60 -21.64
N GLU A 128 0.47 4.93 -22.32
CA GLU A 128 0.21 3.66 -22.99
C GLU A 128 0.13 2.51 -21.96
N LEU A 129 -0.42 1.35 -22.35
CA LEU A 129 -0.52 0.22 -21.42
C LEU A 129 0.86 -0.40 -21.14
N ASN A 130 1.77 -0.39 -22.12
CA ASN A 130 3.15 -0.87 -21.93
C ASN A 130 3.97 -0.08 -20.88
N GLU A 131 3.51 1.10 -20.47
CA GLU A 131 4.15 1.93 -19.44
C GLU A 131 3.74 1.53 -18.01
N VAL A 132 2.71 0.69 -17.86
CA VAL A 132 2.19 0.31 -16.55
C VAL A 132 3.20 -0.59 -15.79
N PRO A 133 3.61 -0.21 -14.57
CA PRO A 133 4.56 -0.98 -13.77
C PRO A 133 4.12 -2.43 -13.54
N ALA A 134 5.08 -3.36 -13.48
CA ALA A 134 4.83 -4.78 -13.26
C ALA A 134 4.20 -5.10 -11.89
N ALA A 135 4.29 -4.18 -10.93
CA ALA A 135 3.67 -4.31 -9.60
C ALA A 135 2.13 -4.37 -9.64
N TYR A 136 1.49 -3.91 -10.72
CA TYR A 136 0.03 -3.98 -10.86
C TYR A 136 -0.39 -5.34 -11.45
N ASP A 137 -0.91 -6.26 -10.64
CA ASP A 137 -1.36 -7.58 -11.08
C ASP A 137 -2.62 -7.54 -11.95
N ILE A 138 -3.54 -6.62 -11.64
CA ILE A 138 -4.80 -6.42 -12.37
C ILE A 138 -4.88 -4.96 -12.82
N ILE A 139 -5.02 -4.74 -14.12
CA ILE A 139 -5.18 -3.42 -14.73
C ILE A 139 -6.64 -3.25 -15.15
N ALA A 140 -7.36 -2.37 -14.46
CA ALA A 140 -8.75 -2.04 -14.77
C ALA A 140 -8.81 -0.84 -15.74
N VAL A 141 -9.16 -1.09 -17.01
CA VAL A 141 -9.29 -0.05 -18.04
C VAL A 141 -10.57 0.75 -17.78
N ALA A 142 -10.39 2.03 -17.45
CA ALA A 142 -11.45 2.95 -17.03
C ALA A 142 -11.84 3.89 -18.19
N PHE A 143 -13.01 3.80 -18.82
CA PHE A 143 -14.11 2.85 -18.60
C PHE A 143 -14.71 2.44 -19.94
N ALA A 144 -15.47 1.36 -19.96
CA ALA A 144 -16.49 1.15 -20.98
C ALA A 144 -17.69 2.08 -20.73
N GLU A 145 -18.28 2.58 -21.80
CA GLU A 145 -19.36 3.57 -21.76
C GLU A 145 -20.72 2.95 -22.09
N ALA A 146 -21.79 3.54 -21.55
CA ALA A 146 -23.14 3.16 -21.94
C ALA A 146 -23.44 3.57 -23.39
N THR A 147 -24.16 2.71 -24.11
CA THR A 147 -24.62 3.02 -25.47
C THR A 147 -26.06 3.55 -25.48
N GLY A 148 -26.60 3.78 -26.68
CA GLY A 148 -28.04 4.06 -26.85
C GLY A 148 -28.97 2.87 -26.53
N THR A 149 -28.43 1.66 -26.37
CA THR A 149 -29.20 0.47 -26.01
C THR A 149 -29.10 0.21 -24.50
N PRO A 150 -30.22 0.14 -23.76
CA PRO A 150 -30.19 -0.11 -22.31
C PRO A 150 -29.43 -1.40 -21.94
N GLY A 151 -28.54 -1.27 -20.96
CA GLY A 151 -27.69 -2.36 -20.46
C GLY A 151 -26.46 -2.66 -21.34
N GLN A 152 -26.42 -2.21 -22.60
CA GLN A 152 -25.28 -2.42 -23.47
C GLN A 152 -24.16 -1.42 -23.17
N VAL A 153 -22.94 -1.93 -23.11
CA VAL A 153 -21.71 -1.11 -23.06
C VAL A 153 -20.91 -1.23 -24.35
N ASP A 154 -20.04 -0.25 -24.58
CA ASP A 154 -19.06 -0.25 -25.66
C ASP A 154 -17.76 0.40 -25.18
N PHE A 155 -16.67 0.17 -25.90
CA PHE A 155 -15.37 0.74 -25.59
C PHE A 155 -14.67 1.19 -26.86
N ALA A 156 -14.09 2.38 -26.80
CA ALA A 156 -13.18 2.90 -27.80
C ALA A 156 -12.00 3.57 -27.09
N LEU A 157 -10.79 3.38 -27.62
CA LEU A 157 -9.61 4.07 -27.15
C LEU A 157 -9.79 5.59 -27.32
N ASP A 158 -9.59 6.36 -26.26
CA ASP A 158 -9.98 7.77 -26.24
C ASP A 158 -9.14 8.65 -27.18
N ALA A 159 -9.72 9.77 -27.59
CA ALA A 159 -9.10 10.74 -28.49
C ALA A 159 -7.82 11.36 -27.91
N SER A 160 -7.69 11.47 -26.58
CA SER A 160 -6.48 11.96 -25.92
C SER A 160 -5.29 11.02 -26.12
N LEU A 161 -5.54 9.71 -26.16
CA LEU A 161 -4.53 8.66 -26.37
C LEU A 161 -4.21 8.50 -27.86
N THR A 162 -5.24 8.35 -28.70
CA THR A 162 -5.05 8.24 -30.15
C THR A 162 -4.47 9.50 -30.77
N GLY A 163 -4.82 10.68 -30.23
CA GLY A 163 -4.21 11.96 -30.60
C GLY A 163 -2.75 12.10 -30.19
N ALA A 164 -2.30 11.36 -29.16
CA ALA A 164 -0.91 11.26 -28.74
C ALA A 164 -0.10 10.24 -29.57
N GLY A 165 -0.76 9.44 -30.41
CA GLY A 165 -0.14 8.46 -31.30
C GLY A 165 -0.40 7.00 -30.93
N TYR A 166 -1.02 6.74 -29.78
CA TYR A 166 -1.32 5.39 -29.32
C TYR A 166 -2.49 4.79 -30.08
N THR A 167 -2.24 3.77 -30.89
CA THR A 167 -3.24 3.16 -31.74
C THR A 167 -3.99 2.01 -31.06
N GLU A 168 -5.20 1.72 -31.53
CA GLU A 168 -5.97 0.57 -31.03
C GLU A 168 -5.26 -0.77 -31.26
N ALA A 169 -4.45 -0.87 -32.32
CA ALA A 169 -3.64 -2.06 -32.61
C ALA A 169 -2.50 -2.23 -31.59
N GLU A 170 -1.86 -1.13 -31.19
CA GLU A 170 -0.85 -1.14 -30.12
C GLU A 170 -1.51 -1.43 -28.77
N PHE A 171 -2.69 -0.85 -28.49
CA PHE A 171 -3.45 -1.15 -27.28
C PHE A 171 -3.77 -2.64 -27.12
N LYS A 172 -4.24 -3.29 -28.19
CA LYS A 172 -4.49 -4.75 -28.20
C LYS A 172 -3.20 -5.55 -28.03
N ALA A 173 -2.10 -5.13 -28.65
CA ALA A 173 -0.81 -5.80 -28.51
C ALA A 173 -0.21 -5.64 -27.10
N ASP A 174 -0.44 -4.50 -26.45
CA ASP A 174 0.00 -4.26 -25.07
C ASP A 174 -0.79 -5.11 -24.08
N ILE A 175 -2.10 -5.30 -24.29
CA ILE A 175 -2.91 -6.26 -23.52
C ILE A 175 -2.30 -7.66 -23.61
N ASP A 176 -2.05 -8.17 -24.83
CA ASP A 176 -1.43 -9.47 -25.03
C ASP A 176 -0.06 -9.58 -24.32
N ALA A 177 0.74 -8.50 -24.36
CA ALA A 177 2.06 -8.46 -23.74
C ALA A 177 2.01 -8.43 -22.21
N ILE A 178 1.01 -7.79 -21.62
CA ILE A 178 0.76 -7.79 -20.17
C ILE A 178 0.30 -9.18 -19.72
N GLN A 179 -0.63 -9.79 -20.45
CA GLN A 179 -1.11 -11.14 -20.18
C GLN A 179 0.00 -12.19 -20.26
N ALA A 180 0.94 -12.03 -21.20
CA ALA A 180 2.12 -12.88 -21.29
C ALA A 180 3.04 -12.81 -20.05
N GLN A 181 2.89 -11.79 -19.19
CA GLN A 181 3.57 -11.65 -17.91
C GLN A 181 2.80 -12.32 -16.76
N GLY A 182 1.61 -12.87 -17.00
CA GLY A 182 0.74 -13.48 -15.99
C GLY A 182 -0.14 -12.48 -15.23
N ARG A 183 -0.35 -11.29 -15.80
CA ARG A 183 -1.15 -10.20 -15.24
C ARG A 183 -2.44 -10.06 -16.02
N ASP A 184 -3.50 -9.57 -15.38
CA ASP A 184 -4.81 -9.43 -16.02
C ASP A 184 -5.06 -8.00 -16.49
N VAL A 185 -5.68 -7.84 -17.66
CA VAL A 185 -6.26 -6.58 -18.10
C VAL A 185 -7.76 -6.74 -18.24
N ILE A 186 -8.53 -6.01 -17.44
CA ILE A 186 -9.99 -6.08 -17.39
C ILE A 186 -10.62 -4.76 -17.82
N ILE A 187 -11.84 -4.82 -18.34
CA ILE A 187 -12.62 -3.62 -18.67
C ILE A 187 -13.48 -3.21 -17.46
N SER A 188 -13.36 -1.97 -16.99
CA SER A 188 -14.24 -1.47 -15.93
C SER A 188 -15.48 -0.80 -16.50
N VAL A 189 -16.63 -1.07 -15.87
CA VAL A 189 -17.90 -0.43 -16.21
C VAL A 189 -18.41 0.39 -15.04
N GLY A 190 -18.54 1.70 -15.28
CA GLY A 190 -19.17 2.62 -14.34
C GLY A 190 -18.42 3.93 -14.22
N GLY A 191 -17.86 4.19 -13.04
CA GLY A 191 -17.28 5.46 -12.65
C GLY A 191 -18.32 6.56 -12.41
N GLU A 192 -17.87 7.70 -11.88
CA GLU A 192 -18.70 8.85 -11.47
C GLU A 192 -19.70 9.31 -12.56
N ARG A 193 -19.35 9.11 -13.84
CA ARG A 193 -20.14 9.55 -15.01
C ARG A 193 -20.81 8.41 -15.77
N GLY A 194 -20.64 7.16 -15.34
CA GLY A 194 -21.25 6.00 -15.97
C GLY A 194 -22.78 6.10 -15.93
N THR A 195 -23.48 5.56 -16.93
CA THR A 195 -24.97 5.57 -16.94
C THR A 195 -25.56 4.20 -17.23
N VAL A 196 -24.72 3.16 -17.16
CA VAL A 196 -25.11 1.78 -17.43
C VAL A 196 -26.10 1.32 -16.37
N THR A 197 -27.20 0.73 -16.83
CA THR A 197 -28.27 0.25 -15.96
C THR A 197 -28.62 -1.18 -16.32
N VAL A 198 -28.54 -2.09 -15.34
CA VAL A 198 -28.86 -3.52 -15.49
C VAL A 198 -29.95 -3.89 -14.49
N ASN A 199 -31.21 -3.89 -14.92
CA ASN A 199 -32.39 -3.94 -14.05
C ASN A 199 -33.38 -5.06 -14.36
N ASP A 200 -33.20 -5.76 -15.48
CA ASP A 200 -34.05 -6.86 -15.91
C ASP A 200 -33.29 -7.85 -16.80
N GLY A 201 -33.95 -8.92 -17.24
CA GLY A 201 -33.32 -9.94 -18.08
C GLY A 201 -32.84 -9.43 -19.44
N ALA A 202 -33.48 -8.40 -20.00
CA ALA A 202 -33.09 -7.85 -21.31
C ALA A 202 -31.80 -7.02 -21.19
N THR A 203 -31.76 -6.13 -20.21
CA THR A 203 -30.56 -5.33 -19.89
C THR A 203 -29.39 -6.21 -19.42
N ALA A 204 -29.65 -7.28 -18.66
CA ALA A 204 -28.64 -8.27 -18.28
C ALA A 204 -28.06 -9.02 -19.49
N SER A 205 -28.91 -9.40 -20.45
CA SER A 205 -28.48 -10.06 -21.69
C SER A 205 -27.67 -9.11 -22.58
N ALA A 206 -28.10 -7.85 -22.69
CA ALA A 206 -27.37 -6.83 -23.44
C ALA A 206 -25.98 -6.59 -22.83
N PHE A 207 -25.92 -6.40 -21.51
CA PHE A 207 -24.68 -6.20 -20.75
C PHE A 207 -23.69 -7.35 -20.96
N SER A 208 -24.12 -8.57 -20.66
CA SER A 208 -23.26 -9.76 -20.77
C SER A 208 -22.78 -9.99 -22.21
N SER A 209 -23.65 -9.79 -23.21
CA SER A 209 -23.26 -9.91 -24.62
C SER A 209 -22.24 -8.86 -25.03
N SER A 210 -22.38 -7.59 -24.59
CA SER A 210 -21.38 -6.56 -24.87
C SER A 210 -20.05 -6.83 -24.18
N ILE A 211 -20.05 -7.27 -22.92
CA ILE A 211 -18.80 -7.60 -22.20
C ILE A 211 -18.07 -8.74 -22.90
N VAL A 212 -18.77 -9.83 -23.25
CA VAL A 212 -18.17 -10.93 -24.00
C VAL A 212 -17.61 -10.45 -25.34
N GLY A 213 -18.32 -9.56 -26.03
CA GLY A 213 -17.85 -8.95 -27.28
C GLY A 213 -16.58 -8.11 -27.10
N LEU A 214 -16.50 -7.29 -26.06
CA LEU A 214 -15.31 -6.50 -25.74
C LEU A 214 -14.12 -7.40 -25.38
N MET A 215 -14.36 -8.48 -24.62
CA MET A 215 -13.32 -9.48 -24.34
C MET A 215 -12.84 -10.20 -25.61
N ASP A 216 -13.74 -10.52 -26.54
CA ASP A 216 -13.37 -11.11 -27.85
C ASP A 216 -12.60 -10.14 -28.74
N GLU A 217 -12.94 -8.85 -28.71
CA GLU A 217 -12.37 -7.84 -29.59
C GLU A 217 -11.01 -7.31 -29.12
N TYR A 218 -10.89 -7.04 -27.82
CA TYR A 218 -9.71 -6.41 -27.22
C TYR A 218 -8.82 -7.39 -26.47
N GLY A 219 -9.31 -8.59 -26.15
CA GLY A 219 -8.56 -9.58 -25.40
C GLY A 219 -8.67 -9.44 -23.88
N PHE A 220 -9.56 -8.58 -23.34
CA PHE A 220 -9.71 -8.42 -21.89
C PHE A 220 -9.97 -9.76 -21.17
N ASP A 221 -9.32 -9.94 -20.01
CA ASP A 221 -9.43 -11.13 -19.15
C ASP A 221 -10.75 -11.19 -18.39
N GLY A 222 -11.45 -10.05 -18.29
CA GLY A 222 -12.74 -9.99 -17.63
C GLY A 222 -13.26 -8.57 -17.42
N VAL A 223 -14.01 -8.37 -16.34
CA VAL A 223 -14.79 -7.15 -16.12
C VAL A 223 -14.74 -6.71 -14.65
N ASP A 224 -14.63 -5.40 -14.45
CA ASP A 224 -14.81 -4.73 -13.17
C ASP A 224 -16.17 -4.02 -13.11
N ILE A 225 -16.86 -4.12 -11.97
CA ILE A 225 -18.16 -3.50 -11.74
C ILE A 225 -18.01 -2.33 -10.77
N ASP A 226 -18.08 -1.11 -11.32
CA ASP A 226 -17.89 0.17 -10.64
C ASP A 226 -19.11 1.10 -10.84
N LEU A 227 -20.32 0.53 -10.81
CA LEU A 227 -21.57 1.28 -10.99
C LEU A 227 -21.94 2.04 -9.71
N GLU A 228 -21.77 3.37 -9.72
CA GLU A 228 -21.99 4.24 -8.57
C GLU A 228 -23.42 4.82 -8.45
N HIS A 229 -24.31 4.49 -9.38
CA HIS A 229 -25.71 4.99 -9.41
C HIS A 229 -26.74 3.95 -8.98
N GLY A 230 -26.29 2.95 -8.24
CA GLY A 230 -27.10 1.84 -7.76
C GLY A 230 -27.11 0.65 -8.72
N ILE A 231 -27.13 -0.54 -8.13
CA ILE A 231 -27.11 -1.81 -8.83
C ILE A 231 -28.32 -2.66 -8.42
N ASN A 232 -28.86 -3.43 -9.37
CA ASN A 232 -29.84 -4.47 -9.07
C ASN A 232 -29.14 -5.83 -9.04
N PRO A 233 -28.99 -6.46 -7.85
CA PRO A 233 -28.14 -7.64 -7.71
C PRO A 233 -28.63 -8.83 -8.54
N GLY A 234 -29.93 -9.07 -8.67
CA GLY A 234 -30.45 -10.23 -9.41
C GLY A 234 -30.16 -10.20 -10.91
N PRO A 235 -30.55 -9.13 -11.63
CA PRO A 235 -30.19 -8.94 -13.04
C PRO A 235 -28.68 -8.87 -13.27
N MET A 236 -27.90 -8.21 -12.40
CA MET A 236 -26.45 -8.19 -12.57
C MET A 236 -25.84 -9.58 -12.38
N GLU A 237 -26.24 -10.33 -11.34
CA GLU A 237 -25.82 -11.72 -11.15
C GLU A 237 -26.11 -12.56 -12.41
N THR A 238 -27.30 -12.40 -12.99
CA THR A 238 -27.67 -13.09 -14.24
C THR A 238 -26.71 -12.75 -15.38
N ALA A 239 -26.34 -11.47 -15.50
CA ALA A 239 -25.41 -11.00 -16.52
C ALA A 239 -24.00 -11.60 -16.31
N LEU A 240 -23.47 -11.53 -15.10
CA LEU A 240 -22.13 -12.02 -14.76
C LEU A 240 -22.02 -13.54 -14.88
N ARG A 241 -23.06 -14.29 -14.48
CA ARG A 241 -23.10 -15.74 -14.71
C ARG A 241 -23.16 -16.08 -16.20
N SER A 242 -23.77 -15.23 -17.02
CA SER A 242 -23.74 -15.38 -18.49
C SER A 242 -22.34 -15.13 -19.05
N VAL A 243 -21.61 -14.12 -18.55
CA VAL A 243 -20.20 -13.88 -18.88
C VAL A 243 -19.34 -15.09 -18.46
N SER A 244 -19.44 -15.54 -17.21
CA SER A 244 -18.74 -16.72 -16.68
C SER A 244 -18.95 -17.97 -17.53
N SER A 245 -20.19 -18.19 -18.01
CA SER A 245 -20.53 -19.32 -18.87
C SER A 245 -19.88 -19.24 -20.26
N ALA A 246 -19.76 -18.03 -20.82
CA ALA A 246 -19.14 -17.80 -22.12
C ALA A 246 -17.61 -17.72 -22.04
N LYS A 247 -17.08 -17.26 -20.90
CA LYS A 247 -15.66 -16.99 -20.62
C LYS A 247 -15.28 -17.63 -19.27
N PRO A 248 -15.14 -18.97 -19.21
CA PRO A 248 -14.80 -19.64 -17.96
C PRO A 248 -13.45 -19.16 -17.42
N GLY A 249 -13.40 -18.81 -16.13
CA GLY A 249 -12.19 -18.30 -15.49
C GLY A 249 -11.89 -16.83 -15.76
N PHE A 250 -12.84 -16.06 -16.32
CA PHE A 250 -12.68 -14.61 -16.45
C PHE A 250 -12.43 -13.94 -15.09
N THR A 251 -11.64 -12.88 -15.11
CA THR A 251 -11.34 -12.09 -13.91
C THR A 251 -12.50 -11.15 -13.60
N TYR A 252 -13.08 -11.30 -12.42
CA TYR A 252 -14.25 -10.54 -12.00
C TYR A 252 -13.96 -9.73 -10.76
N THR A 253 -13.93 -8.40 -10.88
CA THR A 253 -13.77 -7.50 -9.73
C THR A 253 -14.98 -6.60 -9.52
N MET A 254 -15.07 -6.02 -8.32
CA MET A 254 -16.04 -4.98 -8.01
C MET A 254 -15.33 -3.84 -7.28
N ALA A 255 -15.79 -2.60 -7.48
CA ALA A 255 -15.35 -1.43 -6.72
C ALA A 255 -16.54 -0.68 -6.08
N PRO A 256 -17.28 -1.31 -5.15
CA PRO A 256 -18.37 -0.63 -4.46
C PRO A 256 -17.89 0.59 -3.67
N GLN A 257 -18.74 1.59 -3.52
CA GLN A 257 -18.54 2.60 -2.48
C GLN A 257 -18.82 1.97 -1.11
N THR A 258 -18.29 2.57 -0.04
CA THR A 258 -18.50 2.07 1.33
C THR A 258 -19.97 1.90 1.70
N ILE A 259 -20.84 2.81 1.24
CA ILE A 259 -22.29 2.75 1.49
C ILE A 259 -22.94 1.48 0.96
N ASP A 260 -22.40 0.89 -0.10
CA ASP A 260 -22.99 -0.27 -0.77
C ASP A 260 -22.68 -1.59 -0.05
N PHE A 261 -21.76 -1.56 0.93
CA PHE A 261 -21.34 -2.71 1.72
C PHE A 261 -21.56 -2.57 3.24
N GLN A 262 -22.15 -1.47 3.73
CA GLN A 262 -22.42 -1.24 5.16
C GLN A 262 -23.35 -2.27 5.82
N SER A 263 -24.02 -3.13 5.05
CA SER A 263 -24.82 -4.24 5.60
C SER A 263 -24.95 -5.36 4.59
N ALA A 264 -25.28 -6.56 5.06
CA ALA A 264 -25.64 -7.69 4.19
C ALA A 264 -26.87 -7.42 3.28
N GLN A 265 -27.59 -6.32 3.50
CA GLN A 265 -28.70 -5.88 2.63
C GLN A 265 -28.27 -4.86 1.56
N GLY A 266 -27.00 -4.43 1.58
CA GLY A 266 -26.42 -3.61 0.52
C GLY A 266 -26.46 -4.35 -0.81
N SER A 267 -26.74 -3.64 -1.89
CA SER A 267 -26.93 -4.24 -3.21
C SER A 267 -25.64 -4.88 -3.75
N TYR A 268 -24.48 -4.25 -3.53
CA TYR A 268 -23.19 -4.86 -3.84
C TYR A 268 -22.84 -5.99 -2.88
N ALA A 269 -23.13 -5.86 -1.58
CA ALA A 269 -22.90 -6.95 -0.63
C ALA A 269 -23.68 -8.22 -1.03
N GLN A 270 -24.95 -8.09 -1.42
CA GLN A 270 -25.73 -9.21 -1.94
C GLN A 270 -25.14 -9.78 -3.23
N LEU A 271 -24.74 -8.93 -4.18
CA LEU A 271 -24.14 -9.39 -5.41
C LEU A 271 -22.83 -10.16 -5.15
N ALA A 272 -21.95 -9.65 -4.28
CA ALA A 272 -20.67 -10.26 -3.95
C ALA A 272 -20.86 -11.65 -3.33
N VAL A 273 -21.77 -11.78 -2.36
CA VAL A 273 -22.08 -13.07 -1.74
C VAL A 273 -22.73 -14.02 -2.73
N ASN A 274 -23.67 -13.54 -3.57
CA ASN A 274 -24.35 -14.38 -4.56
C ASN A 274 -23.43 -14.87 -5.68
N THR A 275 -22.36 -14.13 -5.98
CA THR A 275 -21.40 -14.44 -7.06
C THR A 275 -20.04 -14.87 -6.52
N LYS A 276 -19.96 -15.20 -5.22
CA LYS A 276 -18.70 -15.56 -4.55
C LYS A 276 -17.92 -16.65 -5.28
N ASP A 277 -18.60 -17.59 -5.93
CA ASP A 277 -17.99 -18.70 -6.68
C ASP A 277 -17.24 -18.28 -7.95
N ILE A 278 -17.50 -17.08 -8.47
CA ILE A 278 -16.89 -16.54 -9.70
C ILE A 278 -16.20 -15.18 -9.49
N LEU A 279 -16.23 -14.65 -8.27
CA LEU A 279 -15.68 -13.36 -7.90
C LEU A 279 -14.18 -13.49 -7.60
N THR A 280 -13.36 -12.67 -8.24
CA THR A 280 -11.93 -12.56 -7.96
C THR A 280 -11.70 -11.74 -6.68
N ILE A 281 -12.08 -10.46 -6.68
CA ILE A 281 -11.86 -9.56 -5.54
C ILE A 281 -12.84 -8.38 -5.51
N VAL A 282 -13.28 -7.99 -4.31
CA VAL A 282 -13.99 -6.74 -4.04
C VAL A 282 -12.98 -5.70 -3.56
N ASN A 283 -12.69 -4.75 -4.43
CA ASN A 283 -11.83 -3.61 -4.18
C ASN A 283 -12.67 -2.41 -3.73
N MET A 284 -13.29 -2.51 -2.55
CA MET A 284 -14.16 -1.44 -2.05
C MET A 284 -13.41 -0.10 -1.99
N GLN A 285 -14.08 0.99 -2.36
CA GLN A 285 -13.50 2.33 -2.38
C GLN A 285 -13.53 2.94 -0.97
N TYR A 286 -12.41 2.91 -0.24
CA TYR A 286 -12.28 3.45 1.14
C TYR A 286 -12.04 4.97 1.17
N TYR A 287 -12.57 5.71 0.19
CA TYR A 287 -12.38 7.14 0.00
C TYR A 287 -13.67 7.81 -0.47
N ASN A 288 -13.71 9.15 -0.48
CA ASN A 288 -14.92 9.94 -0.82
C ASN A 288 -16.20 9.52 -0.06
N SER A 289 -16.07 8.93 1.12
CA SER A 289 -17.13 8.27 1.86
C SER A 289 -17.63 9.09 3.05
N GLY A 290 -16.72 9.78 3.74
CA GLY A 290 -16.96 10.26 5.09
C GLY A 290 -16.86 9.12 6.12
N SER A 291 -17.52 9.26 7.28
CA SER A 291 -17.48 8.24 8.34
C SER A 291 -18.48 7.11 8.12
N MET A 292 -18.09 5.90 8.50
CA MET A 292 -18.89 4.68 8.36
C MET A 292 -18.81 3.84 9.65
N LEU A 293 -19.75 2.92 9.81
CA LEU A 293 -19.69 1.96 10.91
C LEU A 293 -18.73 0.83 10.54
N GLY A 294 -17.88 0.38 11.47
CA GLY A 294 -17.18 -0.90 11.35
C GLY A 294 -18.07 -2.09 11.73
N CYS A 295 -17.55 -3.30 11.60
CA CYS A 295 -18.27 -4.53 11.99
C CYS A 295 -18.65 -4.58 13.48
N ASP A 296 -17.92 -3.86 14.34
CA ASP A 296 -18.19 -3.68 15.77
C ASP A 296 -19.29 -2.63 16.08
N GLY A 297 -19.85 -1.99 15.04
CA GLY A 297 -20.84 -0.93 15.14
C GLY A 297 -20.31 0.42 15.63
N GLN A 298 -18.98 0.60 15.74
CA GLN A 298 -18.37 1.91 16.05
C GLN A 298 -18.17 2.73 14.78
N VAL A 299 -18.12 4.05 14.93
CA VAL A 299 -17.94 4.99 13.82
C VAL A 299 -16.45 5.22 13.57
N TYR A 300 -16.00 4.94 12.34
CA TYR A 300 -14.64 5.21 11.87
C TYR A 300 -14.67 6.28 10.77
N ALA A 301 -13.62 7.08 10.65
CA ALA A 301 -13.50 8.11 9.63
C ALA A 301 -12.45 7.71 8.59
N GLN A 302 -12.74 7.92 7.31
CA GLN A 302 -11.79 7.69 6.22
C GLN A 302 -10.44 8.38 6.45
N GLY A 303 -9.36 7.82 5.87
CA GLY A 303 -8.00 8.31 6.08
C GLY A 303 -7.31 7.74 7.32
N ASP A 304 -7.89 6.72 7.95
CA ASP A 304 -7.40 6.08 9.17
C ASP A 304 -7.39 4.55 9.02
N ILE A 305 -6.43 3.88 9.67
CA ILE A 305 -6.29 2.41 9.61
C ILE A 305 -7.51 1.68 10.18
N ASP A 306 -8.16 2.23 11.21
CA ASP A 306 -9.35 1.63 11.83
C ASP A 306 -10.54 1.69 10.86
N PHE A 307 -10.58 2.68 9.96
CA PHE A 307 -11.56 2.73 8.88
C PHE A 307 -11.34 1.65 7.83
N LEU A 308 -10.08 1.39 7.45
CA LEU A 308 -9.78 0.33 6.48
C LEU A 308 -10.11 -1.05 7.05
N THR A 309 -9.58 -1.34 8.24
CA THR A 309 -9.71 -2.66 8.88
C THR A 309 -11.12 -2.92 9.41
N GLY A 310 -11.78 -1.91 10.01
CA GLY A 310 -13.13 -2.01 10.53
C GLY A 310 -14.20 -2.24 9.47
N LEU A 311 -14.03 -1.65 8.28
CA LEU A 311 -14.95 -1.85 7.16
C LEU A 311 -14.63 -3.12 6.35
N ALA A 312 -13.34 -3.47 6.17
CA ALA A 312 -12.96 -4.76 5.57
C ALA A 312 -13.53 -5.94 6.38
N CYS A 313 -13.55 -5.81 7.71
CA CYS A 313 -14.19 -6.77 8.61
C CYS A 313 -15.66 -7.06 8.24
N ILE A 314 -16.43 -6.07 7.78
CA ILE A 314 -17.83 -6.27 7.37
C ILE A 314 -17.91 -7.23 6.19
N GLN A 315 -17.01 -7.09 5.21
CA GLN A 315 -16.96 -7.95 4.03
C GLN A 315 -16.57 -9.39 4.40
N LEU A 316 -15.60 -9.53 5.32
CA LEU A 316 -15.13 -10.81 5.82
C LEU A 316 -16.21 -11.54 6.64
N GLU A 317 -16.92 -10.83 7.52
CA GLU A 317 -18.03 -11.38 8.31
C GLU A 317 -19.29 -11.64 7.47
N ALA A 318 -19.44 -10.97 6.33
CA ALA A 318 -20.47 -11.29 5.33
C ALA A 318 -20.22 -12.63 4.61
N GLY A 319 -19.03 -13.21 4.79
CA GLY A 319 -18.69 -14.55 4.31
C GLY A 319 -17.91 -14.58 3.00
N LEU A 320 -17.34 -13.45 2.55
CA LEU A 320 -16.33 -13.47 1.50
C LEU A 320 -15.07 -14.18 1.98
N ASP A 321 -14.37 -14.85 1.06
CA ASP A 321 -13.06 -15.40 1.39
C ASP A 321 -12.06 -14.24 1.57
N PRO A 322 -11.06 -14.34 2.46
CA PRO A 322 -10.06 -13.28 2.64
C PRO A 322 -9.45 -12.81 1.32
N SER A 323 -9.16 -13.73 0.41
CA SER A 323 -8.58 -13.42 -0.90
C SER A 323 -9.49 -12.60 -1.80
N GLN A 324 -10.78 -12.49 -1.47
CA GLN A 324 -11.77 -11.73 -2.22
C GLN A 324 -12.01 -10.33 -1.63
N VAL A 325 -11.23 -9.90 -0.63
CA VAL A 325 -11.37 -8.58 0.00
C VAL A 325 -10.10 -7.76 -0.25
N GLY A 326 -10.27 -6.66 -1.00
CA GLY A 326 -9.21 -5.70 -1.32
C GLY A 326 -9.48 -4.31 -0.73
N LEU A 327 -8.41 -3.56 -0.49
CA LEU A 327 -8.45 -2.20 0.05
C LEU A 327 -8.25 -1.17 -1.08
N GLY A 328 -9.32 -0.54 -1.55
CA GLY A 328 -9.28 0.50 -2.59
C GLY A 328 -8.99 1.90 -2.07
N LEU A 329 -7.88 2.50 -2.49
CA LEU A 329 -7.39 3.79 -1.98
C LEU A 329 -7.01 4.77 -3.11
N PRO A 330 -6.95 6.08 -2.82
CA PRO A 330 -6.39 7.06 -3.76
C PRO A 330 -4.86 6.94 -3.82
N ALA A 331 -4.27 6.89 -5.01
CA ALA A 331 -2.81 6.82 -5.21
C ALA A 331 -2.07 8.06 -4.67
N VAL A 332 -2.70 9.22 -4.82
CA VAL A 332 -2.23 10.53 -4.34
C VAL A 332 -3.40 11.32 -3.75
N GLN A 333 -3.10 12.37 -2.99
CA GLN A 333 -4.12 13.24 -2.40
C GLN A 333 -5.06 13.85 -3.44
N SER A 334 -4.59 14.15 -4.66
CA SER A 334 -5.40 14.74 -5.73
C SER A 334 -6.29 13.74 -6.46
N ALA A 335 -6.09 12.43 -6.26
CA ALA A 335 -6.85 11.40 -6.95
C ALA A 335 -8.30 11.27 -6.43
N ALA A 336 -8.57 11.75 -5.22
CA ALA A 336 -9.89 11.76 -4.61
C ALA A 336 -10.13 13.07 -3.83
N GLY A 337 -11.39 13.43 -3.61
CA GLY A 337 -11.73 14.60 -2.79
C GLY A 337 -11.36 14.41 -1.30
N SER A 338 -11.25 13.16 -0.85
CA SER A 338 -10.89 12.82 0.53
C SER A 338 -10.59 11.32 0.69
N GLY A 339 -9.94 10.92 1.79
CA GLY A 339 -9.69 9.50 2.11
C GLY A 339 -8.31 8.97 1.69
N TYR A 340 -7.42 9.81 1.15
CA TYR A 340 -6.02 9.44 0.94
C TYR A 340 -5.35 9.04 2.26
N VAL A 341 -4.53 7.99 2.19
CA VAL A 341 -3.62 7.55 3.26
C VAL A 341 -2.20 7.40 2.71
N ASN A 342 -1.20 7.43 3.58
CA ASN A 342 0.15 7.04 3.17
C ASN A 342 0.12 5.54 2.77
N PRO A 343 0.73 5.13 1.64
CA PRO A 343 0.69 3.73 1.20
C PRO A 343 1.20 2.71 2.23
N THR A 344 2.11 3.09 3.12
CA THR A 344 2.55 2.22 4.24
C THR A 344 1.39 1.83 5.18
N MET A 345 0.39 2.71 5.35
CA MET A 345 -0.81 2.40 6.14
C MET A 345 -1.66 1.31 5.49
N VAL A 346 -1.65 1.20 4.16
CA VAL A 346 -2.34 0.11 3.44
C VAL A 346 -1.68 -1.23 3.80
N ASN A 347 -0.35 -1.28 3.81
CA ASN A 347 0.39 -2.48 4.23
C ASN A 347 0.15 -2.82 5.71
N ASP A 348 0.07 -1.82 6.58
CA ASP A 348 -0.25 -2.03 7.99
C ASP A 348 -1.70 -2.53 8.18
N ALA A 349 -2.65 -2.03 7.40
CA ALA A 349 -4.03 -2.52 7.40
C ALA A 349 -4.12 -3.98 6.91
N ILE A 350 -3.43 -4.32 5.82
CA ILE A 350 -3.30 -5.69 5.31
C ILE A 350 -2.69 -6.59 6.39
N ARG A 351 -1.57 -6.18 6.99
CA ARG A 351 -0.90 -6.94 8.07
C ARG A 351 -1.80 -7.12 9.30
N CYS A 352 -2.59 -6.10 9.64
CA CYS A 352 -3.56 -6.16 10.72
C CYS A 352 -4.64 -7.20 10.43
N LEU A 353 -5.24 -7.18 9.24
CA LEU A 353 -6.24 -8.16 8.84
C LEU A 353 -5.65 -9.57 8.78
N GLU A 354 -4.45 -9.71 8.21
CA GLU A 354 -3.83 -11.02 7.95
C GLU A 354 -3.29 -11.69 9.21
N THR A 355 -2.71 -10.92 10.13
CA THR A 355 -1.92 -11.45 11.26
C THR A 355 -2.22 -10.81 12.61
N LEU A 356 -3.15 -9.86 12.69
CA LEU A 356 -3.45 -9.03 13.87
C LEU A 356 -2.26 -8.19 14.36
N GLN A 357 -1.32 -7.86 13.47
CA GLN A 357 -0.16 -7.01 13.76
C GLN A 357 -0.28 -5.66 13.06
N GLY A 358 0.19 -4.58 13.70
CA GLY A 358 0.14 -3.25 13.11
C GLY A 358 -1.26 -2.63 13.08
N CYS A 359 -2.21 -3.19 13.84
CA CYS A 359 -3.56 -2.65 13.98
C CYS A 359 -3.58 -1.29 14.69
N GLY A 360 -4.64 -0.51 14.44
CA GLY A 360 -4.97 0.67 15.21
C GLY A 360 -5.72 0.33 16.51
N ASN A 361 -6.74 1.10 16.86
CA ASN A 361 -7.57 0.79 18.04
C ASN A 361 -8.55 -0.34 17.73
N PHE A 362 -9.01 -0.43 16.49
CA PHE A 362 -9.79 -1.56 16.03
C PHE A 362 -8.84 -2.73 15.75
N VAL A 363 -9.19 -3.89 16.33
CA VAL A 363 -8.50 -5.15 16.07
C VAL A 363 -9.58 -6.17 15.71
N PRO A 364 -9.52 -6.81 14.54
CA PRO A 364 -10.46 -7.87 14.19
C PRO A 364 -10.44 -9.00 15.22
N ASP A 365 -11.58 -9.65 15.46
CA ASP A 365 -11.71 -10.74 16.44
C ASP A 365 -10.87 -11.98 16.08
N GLN A 366 -10.45 -12.10 14.81
CA GLN A 366 -9.59 -13.17 14.31
C GLN A 366 -8.71 -12.67 13.15
N ALA A 367 -7.61 -13.38 12.90
CA ALA A 367 -6.77 -13.17 11.72
C ALA A 367 -7.42 -13.74 10.46
N TYR A 368 -7.14 -13.12 9.31
CA TYR A 368 -7.62 -13.51 7.98
C TYR A 368 -6.45 -13.75 7.01
N PRO A 369 -5.71 -14.88 7.14
CA PRO A 369 -4.60 -15.21 6.25
C PRO A 369 -5.02 -15.24 4.78
N GLY A 370 -4.17 -14.72 3.89
CA GLY A 370 -4.46 -14.63 2.46
C GLY A 370 -5.50 -13.57 2.11
N ILE A 371 -5.52 -12.45 2.85
CA ILE A 371 -6.32 -11.26 2.48
C ILE A 371 -5.93 -10.79 1.07
N GLY A 372 -6.92 -10.44 0.24
CA GLY A 372 -6.76 -10.32 -1.20
C GLY A 372 -5.77 -9.27 -1.66
N GLY A 373 -5.77 -8.09 -1.03
CA GLY A 373 -4.74 -7.07 -1.24
C GLY A 373 -5.28 -5.66 -1.34
N ALA A 374 -4.84 -4.92 -2.36
CA ALA A 374 -5.13 -3.50 -2.50
C ALA A 374 -5.55 -3.13 -3.91
N MET A 375 -6.21 -1.97 -4.01
CA MET A 375 -6.54 -1.33 -5.25
C MET A 375 -6.20 0.15 -5.16
N THR A 376 -5.83 0.76 -6.29
CA THR A 376 -5.66 2.21 -6.35
C THR A 376 -6.41 2.88 -7.49
N TRP A 377 -7.08 3.97 -7.14
CA TRP A 377 -7.43 5.03 -8.08
C TRP A 377 -6.32 6.08 -8.02
N SER A 378 -5.40 6.12 -8.98
CA SER A 378 -5.29 5.30 -10.19
C SER A 378 -3.82 5.17 -10.61
N ILE A 379 -3.51 4.33 -11.59
CA ILE A 379 -2.15 4.15 -12.12
C ILE A 379 -1.61 5.47 -12.67
N ASN A 380 -2.42 6.21 -13.43
CA ASN A 380 -2.05 7.52 -13.97
C ASN A 380 -1.75 8.52 -12.84
N TRP A 381 -2.58 8.53 -11.79
CA TRP A 381 -2.37 9.38 -10.63
C TRP A 381 -1.11 8.98 -9.84
N ASP A 382 -0.83 7.69 -9.72
CA ASP A 382 0.39 7.19 -9.08
C ASP A 382 1.64 7.59 -9.86
N ALA A 383 1.59 7.55 -11.19
CA ALA A 383 2.69 8.03 -12.03
C ALA A 383 3.09 9.48 -11.75
N THR A 384 2.14 10.34 -11.34
CA THR A 384 2.43 11.75 -11.02
C THR A 384 3.35 11.94 -9.80
N ASN A 385 3.48 10.93 -8.94
CA ASN A 385 4.36 10.95 -7.77
C ASN A 385 5.55 9.98 -7.90
N GLY A 386 5.74 9.36 -9.07
CA GLY A 386 6.79 8.36 -9.29
C GLY A 386 6.43 6.96 -8.78
N TYR A 387 5.17 6.55 -8.87
CA TYR A 387 4.68 5.21 -8.53
C TYR A 387 4.84 4.82 -7.06
N ASN A 388 4.79 5.77 -6.14
CA ASN A 388 4.99 5.53 -4.72
C ASN A 388 3.94 4.58 -4.12
N PHE A 389 2.70 4.55 -4.64
CA PHE A 389 1.71 3.57 -4.20
C PHE A 389 2.12 2.16 -4.63
N ALA A 390 2.39 1.95 -5.93
CA ALA A 390 2.82 0.66 -6.46
C ALA A 390 4.10 0.15 -5.78
N ASP A 391 5.13 0.98 -5.68
CA ASP A 391 6.43 0.63 -5.09
C ASP A 391 6.36 0.30 -3.59
N THR A 392 5.31 0.77 -2.90
CA THR A 392 5.13 0.51 -1.47
C THR A 392 4.22 -0.69 -1.23
N VAL A 393 3.15 -0.85 -2.02
CA VAL A 393 2.07 -1.80 -1.74
C VAL A 393 2.20 -3.10 -2.53
N GLY A 394 2.74 -3.04 -3.76
CA GLY A 394 2.91 -4.20 -4.64
C GLY A 394 4.29 -4.85 -4.59
#